data_AF-A0A9R0TIX1-F1
#
_entry.id   AF-A0A9R0TIX1-F1
#
_cell.length_a   1.000
_cell.length_b   1.000
_cell.length_c   1.000
_cell.angle_alpha   90.00
_cell.angle_beta   90.00
_cell.angle_gamma   90.00
#
_symmetry.space_group_name_H-M   'P 1'
#
loop_
_entity.id
_entity.type
_entity.pdbx_description
1 polymer ?
#
loop_
_entity_poly.entity_id
_entity_poly.type
_entity_poly.pdbx_seq_one_letter_code
_entity_poly.pdbx_strand_id
1 'polypeptide(L)'
;MPSPNDPPAALPLTLDLEDFKGDFSFDALFGSLVDELLPEFHGDDAAGVPPPPPPLLGAAPPVFPAVDELLGLFKHSCKELVDLRRQIDKRLQNLKKEVATQDAKHRKTLGEMRNQTSHI
;
A
#
# COMPACT_ATOMS: atom_id res chain seq x y z
N MET A 1 45.30 -11.79 -7.84
CA MET A 1 45.20 -10.59 -6.98
C MET A 1 44.13 -9.69 -7.56
N PRO A 2 42.88 -9.76 -7.08
CA PRO A 2 41.86 -8.74 -7.31
C PRO A 2 42.00 -7.61 -6.27
N SER A 3 41.80 -6.36 -6.70
CA SER A 3 41.98 -5.14 -5.90
C SER A 3 40.82 -4.89 -4.92
N PRO A 4 41.01 -4.14 -3.82
CA PRO A 4 40.02 -3.99 -2.74
C PRO A 4 39.02 -2.84 -2.94
N ASN A 5 38.80 -2.34 -4.16
CA ASN A 5 38.13 -1.05 -4.36
C ASN A 5 37.03 -1.01 -5.43
N ASP A 6 36.42 -2.16 -5.75
CA ASP A 6 35.18 -2.16 -6.54
C ASP A 6 33.97 -2.00 -5.60
N PRO A 7 33.04 -1.07 -5.87
CA PRO A 7 31.80 -0.98 -5.11
C PRO A 7 31.03 -2.29 -5.31
N PRO A 8 30.49 -2.90 -4.24
CA PRO A 8 29.67 -4.10 -4.40
C PRO A 8 28.49 -3.75 -5.30
N ALA A 9 28.49 -4.32 -6.50
CA ALA A 9 27.36 -4.27 -7.40
C ALA A 9 26.11 -4.63 -6.60
N ALA A 10 25.08 -3.78 -6.68
CA ALA A 10 23.82 -3.93 -5.98
C ALA A 10 23.20 -5.29 -6.32
N LEU A 11 23.52 -6.29 -5.52
CA LEU A 11 22.82 -7.55 -5.48
C LEU A 11 21.37 -7.25 -5.06
N PRO A 12 20.37 -7.90 -5.66
CA PRO A 12 18.98 -7.68 -5.29
C PRO A 12 18.85 -7.93 -3.79
N LEU A 13 18.54 -6.87 -3.03
CA LEU A 13 18.25 -6.90 -1.60
C LEU A 13 17.03 -7.81 -1.40
N THR A 14 17.29 -9.10 -1.28
CA THR A 14 16.30 -10.12 -1.01
C THR A 14 16.07 -10.04 0.49
N LEU A 15 15.24 -9.08 0.91
CA LEU A 15 14.87 -8.89 2.30
C LEU A 15 13.92 -10.03 2.68
N ASP A 16 14.39 -10.93 3.54
CA ASP A 16 13.56 -12.03 4.04
C ASP A 16 12.67 -11.52 5.19
N LEU A 17 11.59 -12.24 5.52
CA LEU A 17 10.73 -11.88 6.66
C LEU A 17 11.53 -11.79 7.98
N GLU A 18 12.62 -12.55 8.04
CA GLU A 18 13.49 -12.64 9.20
C GLU A 18 14.37 -11.40 9.39
N ASP A 19 14.64 -10.63 8.32
CA ASP A 19 15.34 -9.35 8.40
C ASP A 19 14.47 -8.26 9.06
N PHE A 20 13.15 -8.41 9.01
CA PHE A 20 12.20 -7.54 9.72
C PHE A 20 11.99 -7.97 11.17
N LYS A 21 12.46 -9.15 11.56
CA LYS A 21 12.46 -9.63 12.95
C LYS A 21 13.68 -9.06 13.69
N GLY A 22 13.80 -7.73 13.65
CA GLY A 22 14.83 -7.02 14.39
C GLY A 22 14.77 -7.37 15.87
N ASP A 23 15.93 -7.36 16.52
CA ASP A 23 16.10 -7.38 17.97
C ASP A 23 15.59 -6.09 18.66
N PHE A 24 14.92 -5.23 17.88
CA PHE A 24 14.22 -4.03 18.32
C PHE A 24 13.09 -4.40 19.29
N SER A 25 13.43 -4.43 20.57
CA SER A 25 12.48 -4.60 21.66
C SER A 25 11.99 -3.23 22.13
N PHE A 26 10.68 -3.00 22.00
CA PHE A 26 10.04 -1.79 22.51
C PHE A 26 10.24 -1.67 24.04
N ASP A 27 10.26 -2.79 24.76
CA ASP A 27 10.53 -2.81 26.21
C ASP A 27 11.98 -2.44 26.54
N ALA A 28 12.96 -2.78 25.70
CA ALA A 28 14.36 -2.41 25.95
C ALA A 28 14.58 -0.91 25.71
N LEU A 29 13.95 -0.36 24.67
CA LEU A 29 14.00 1.07 24.34
C LEU A 29 13.23 1.91 25.37
N PHE A 30 12.08 1.41 25.81
CA PHE A 30 11.29 2.05 26.86
C PHE A 30 12.00 1.95 28.20
N GLY A 31 12.61 0.81 28.52
CA GLY A 31 13.43 0.61 29.73
C GLY A 31 14.55 1.64 29.83
N SER A 32 15.38 1.79 28.80
CA SER A 32 16.48 2.78 28.85
C SER A 32 15.98 4.23 28.94
N LEU A 33 14.89 4.54 28.23
CA LEU A 33 14.32 5.89 28.23
C LEU A 33 13.64 6.23 29.56
N VAL A 34 12.97 5.25 30.16
CA VAL A 34 12.31 5.36 31.46
C VAL A 34 13.35 5.42 32.57
N ASP A 35 14.42 4.64 32.50
CA ASP A 35 15.52 4.65 33.47
C ASP A 35 16.29 5.99 33.45
N GLU A 36 16.39 6.65 32.29
CA GLU A 36 17.03 7.95 32.16
C GLU A 36 16.11 9.12 32.60
N LEU A 37 14.79 8.93 32.52
CA LEU A 37 13.80 10.01 32.73
C LEU A 37 13.03 9.92 34.05
N LEU A 38 12.88 8.74 34.64
CA LEU A 38 12.22 8.57 35.93
C LEU A 38 13.24 8.73 37.06
N PRO A 39 12.99 9.66 38.01
CA PRO A 39 13.67 9.63 39.30
C PRO A 39 13.47 8.26 39.96
N GLU A 40 14.54 7.69 40.52
CA GLU A 40 14.44 6.48 41.35
C GLU A 40 13.33 6.68 42.39
N PHE A 41 12.31 5.83 42.35
CA PHE A 41 11.21 5.90 43.30
C PHE A 41 11.71 5.52 44.69
N HIS A 42 11.98 6.51 45.54
CA HIS A 42 12.24 6.30 46.96
C HIS A 42 10.89 6.07 47.64
N GLY A 43 10.55 4.81 47.88
CA GLY A 43 9.34 4.42 48.59
C GLY A 43 9.43 4.81 50.06
N ASP A 44 9.12 6.06 50.38
CA ASP A 44 8.76 6.45 51.74
C ASP A 44 7.23 6.55 51.83
N ASP A 45 6.69 5.68 52.66
CA ASP A 45 5.28 5.42 52.92
C ASP A 45 4.62 6.66 53.54
N ALA A 46 4.09 7.56 52.70
CA ALA A 46 3.28 8.69 53.16
C ALA A 46 2.05 8.90 52.26
N ALA A 47 0.94 8.33 52.72
CA ALA A 47 -0.45 8.64 52.41
C ALA A 47 -0.75 9.70 51.31
N GLY A 48 -1.36 9.23 50.21
CA GLY A 48 -2.62 9.83 49.75
C GLY A 48 -2.58 11.03 48.79
N VAL A 49 -1.55 11.20 47.96
CA VAL A 49 -1.63 12.17 46.84
C VAL A 49 -1.18 11.48 45.54
N PRO A 50 -2.04 11.36 44.51
CA PRO A 50 -1.59 10.91 43.20
C PRO A 50 -0.54 11.90 42.68
N PRO A 51 0.59 11.43 42.11
CA PRO A 51 1.60 12.32 41.56
C PRO A 51 0.95 13.25 40.52
N PRO A 52 1.33 14.54 40.47
CA PRO A 52 0.83 15.43 39.44
C PRO A 52 1.16 14.84 38.06
N PRO A 53 0.22 14.90 37.09
CA PRO A 53 0.51 14.43 35.74
C PRO A 53 1.76 15.15 35.23
N PRO A 54 2.71 14.43 34.59
CA PRO A 54 3.89 15.06 34.03
C PRO A 54 3.46 16.20 33.10
N PRO A 55 4.19 17.33 33.07
CA PRO A 55 3.89 18.40 32.15
C PRO A 55 3.82 17.80 30.75
N LEU A 56 2.67 17.95 30.09
CA LEU A 56 2.50 17.64 28.68
C LEU A 56 3.45 18.54 27.89
N LEU A 57 4.70 18.11 27.76
CA LEU A 57 5.70 18.71 26.89
C LEU A 57 5.19 18.53 25.47
N GLY A 58 4.60 19.60 24.93
CA GLY A 58 4.30 19.72 23.51
C GLY A 58 3.05 18.96 23.08
N ALA A 59 1.96 19.70 22.97
CA ALA A 59 0.73 19.31 22.27
C ALA A 59 0.93 19.17 20.75
N ALA A 60 1.98 18.48 20.29
CA ALA A 60 2.14 18.09 18.91
C ALA A 60 1.93 16.57 18.84
N PRO A 61 0.89 16.10 18.13
CA PRO A 61 0.74 14.67 17.85
C PRO A 61 2.05 14.15 17.25
N PRO A 62 2.56 12.98 17.68
CA PRO A 62 3.70 12.37 17.02
C PRO A 62 3.36 12.18 15.55
N VAL A 63 4.08 12.90 14.67
CA VAL A 63 3.89 12.84 13.23
C VAL A 63 4.74 11.68 12.72
N PHE A 64 4.16 10.83 11.87
CA PHE A 64 4.84 9.68 11.27
C PHE A 64 4.93 9.86 9.74
N PRO A 65 5.93 10.59 9.24
CA PRO A 65 6.04 10.91 7.81
C PRO A 65 6.02 9.69 6.89
N ALA A 66 6.62 8.57 7.30
CA ALA A 66 6.63 7.33 6.53
C ALA A 66 5.23 6.72 6.36
N VAL A 67 4.36 6.85 7.37
CA VAL A 67 2.97 6.39 7.31
C VAL A 67 2.17 7.29 6.38
N ASP A 68 2.42 8.60 6.40
CA ASP A 68 1.76 9.55 5.50
C ASP A 68 2.15 9.32 4.03
N GLU A 69 3.41 9.00 3.77
CA GLU A 69 3.91 8.65 2.44
C GLU A 69 3.28 7.34 1.94
N LEU A 70 3.23 6.30 2.77
CA LEU A 70 2.57 5.04 2.46
C LEU A 70 1.07 5.23 2.21
N LEU A 71 0.41 6.06 3.02
CA LEU A 71 -1.00 6.42 2.84
C LEU A 71 -1.22 7.18 1.53
N GLY A 72 -0.29 8.03 1.14
CA GLY A 72 -0.27 8.71 -0.16
C GLY A 72 -0.20 7.71 -1.32
N LEU A 73 0.73 6.76 -1.24
CA LEU A 73 0.86 5.68 -2.23
C LEU A 73 -0.42 4.85 -2.33
N PHE A 74 -0.97 4.44 -1.18
CA PHE A 74 -2.21 3.66 -1.13
C PHE A 74 -3.37 4.39 -1.80
N LYS A 75 -3.56 5.68 -1.47
CA LYS A 75 -4.59 6.52 -2.09
C LYS A 75 -4.40 6.63 -3.60
N HIS A 76 -3.16 6.79 -4.06
CA HIS A 76 -2.83 6.82 -5.47
C HIS A 76 -3.18 5.50 -6.17
N SER A 77 -2.69 4.38 -5.63
CA SER A 77 -2.93 3.05 -6.19
C SER A 77 -4.41 2.67 -6.20
N CYS A 78 -5.18 3.03 -5.17
CA CYS A 78 -6.63 2.83 -5.16
C CYS A 78 -7.32 3.61 -6.29
N LYS A 79 -6.89 4.84 -6.55
CA LYS A 79 -7.41 5.65 -7.65
C LYS A 79 -7.08 5.04 -9.01
N GLU A 80 -5.83 4.63 -9.21
CA GLU A 80 -5.41 3.95 -10.45
C GLU A 80 -6.21 2.67 -10.70
N LEU A 81 -6.47 1.88 -9.66
CA LEU A 81 -7.26 0.66 -9.77
C LEU A 81 -8.70 0.95 -10.23
N VAL A 82 -9.32 1.99 -9.68
CA VAL A 82 -10.66 2.43 -10.10
C VAL A 82 -10.67 2.92 -11.55
N ASP A 83 -9.65 3.68 -11.94
CA ASP A 83 -9.51 4.20 -13.30
C ASP A 83 -9.27 3.07 -14.32
N LEU A 84 -8.43 2.08 -13.98
CA LEU A 84 -8.22 0.87 -14.78
C LEU A 84 -9.50 0.07 -14.95
N ARG A 85 -10.25 -0.15 -13.87
CA ARG A 85 -11.56 -0.80 -13.93
C ARG A 85 -12.48 -0.08 -14.90
N ARG A 86 -12.58 1.26 -14.79
CA ARG A 86 -13.38 2.10 -15.70
C ARG A 86 -12.93 1.94 -17.15
N GLN A 87 -11.63 1.86 -17.40
CA GLN A 87 -11.09 1.69 -18.74
C GLN A 87 -11.46 0.31 -19.32
N ILE A 88 -11.37 -0.76 -18.52
CA ILE A 88 -11.77 -2.12 -18.90
C ILE A 88 -13.26 -2.15 -19.22
N ASP A 89 -14.10 -1.59 -18.35
CA ASP A 89 -15.54 -1.54 -18.53
C ASP A 89 -15.90 -0.81 -19.85
N LYS A 90 -15.24 0.32 -20.13
CA LYS A 90 -15.42 1.06 -21.38
C LYS A 90 -15.01 0.25 -22.61
N ARG A 91 -13.87 -0.44 -22.56
CA ARG A 91 -13.40 -1.31 -23.66
C ARG A 91 -14.36 -2.47 -23.90
N LEU A 92 -14.86 -3.10 -22.84
CA LEU A 92 -15.82 -4.20 -22.92
C LEU A 92 -17.14 -3.75 -23.54
N GLN A 93 -17.65 -2.58 -23.16
CA GLN A 93 -18.87 -2.01 -23.74
C GLN A 93 -18.71 -1.71 -25.23
N ASN A 94 -17.55 -1.18 -25.64
CA ASN A 94 -17.28 -0.93 -27.05
C ASN A 94 -17.21 -2.23 -27.85
N LEU A 95 -16.49 -3.23 -27.35
CA LEU A 95 -16.39 -4.53 -28.00
C LEU A 95 -17.77 -5.18 -28.16
N LYS A 96 -18.61 -5.13 -27.13
CA LYS A 96 -19.98 -5.65 -27.18
C LYS A 96 -20.81 -4.98 -28.28
N LYS A 97 -20.68 -3.65 -28.46
CA LYS A 97 -21.35 -2.92 -29.54
C LYS A 97 -20.84 -3.34 -30.91
N GLU A 98 -19.52 -3.44 -31.06
CA GLU A 98 -18.90 -3.82 -32.33
C GLU A 98 -19.27 -5.24 -32.76
N VAL A 99 -19.26 -6.21 -31.83
CA VAL A 99 -19.75 -7.57 -32.07
C VAL A 99 -21.21 -7.55 -32.50
N ALA A 100 -22.08 -6.80 -31.82
CA ALA A 100 -23.50 -6.72 -32.20
C ALA A 100 -23.69 -6.12 -33.61
N THR A 101 -22.89 -5.10 -33.97
CA THR A 101 -22.89 -4.52 -35.31
C THR A 101 -22.41 -5.50 -36.37
N GLN A 102 -21.32 -6.22 -36.11
CA GLN A 102 -20.81 -7.23 -37.03
C GLN A 102 -21.80 -8.38 -37.20
N ASP A 103 -22.39 -8.88 -36.12
CA ASP A 103 -23.43 -9.91 -36.17
C ASP A 103 -24.63 -9.47 -37.00
N ALA A 104 -25.12 -8.25 -36.78
CA ALA A 104 -26.22 -7.70 -37.57
C ALA A 104 -25.86 -7.63 -39.06
N LYS A 105 -24.63 -7.18 -39.38
CA LYS A 105 -24.13 -7.10 -40.75
C LYS A 105 -24.04 -8.48 -41.40
N HIS A 106 -23.43 -9.45 -40.73
CA HIS A 106 -23.29 -10.82 -41.24
C HIS A 106 -24.65 -11.49 -41.44
N ARG A 107 -25.56 -11.37 -40.48
CA ARG A 107 -26.93 -11.91 -40.61
C ARG A 107 -27.65 -11.32 -41.83
N LYS A 108 -27.49 -10.02 -42.08
CA LYS A 108 -28.09 -9.36 -43.24
C LYS A 108 -27.53 -9.92 -44.55
N THR A 109 -26.20 -9.98 -44.69
CA THR A 109 -25.54 -10.51 -45.89
C THR A 109 -25.91 -11.96 -46.17
N LEU A 110 -25.95 -12.81 -45.13
CA LEU A 110 -26.39 -14.20 -45.28
C LEU A 110 -27.86 -14.29 -45.72
N GLY A 111 -28.72 -13.42 -45.20
CA GLY A 111 -30.11 -13.32 -45.62
C GLY A 111 -30.25 -12.96 -47.10
N GLU A 112 -29.48 -11.99 -47.58
CA GLU A 112 -29.47 -11.57 -48.99
C GLU A 112 -29.00 -12.70 -49.91
N MET A 113 -27.88 -13.38 -49.58
CA MET A 113 -27.38 -14.51 -50.38
C MET A 113 -28.36 -15.68 -50.43
N ARG A 114 -29.01 -16.00 -49.30
CA ARG A 114 -30.06 -17.02 -49.25
C ARG A 114 -31.21 -16.65 -50.18
N ASN A 115 -31.68 -15.40 -50.11
CA ASN A 115 -32.80 -14.95 -50.92
C ASN A 115 -32.46 -14.96 -52.42
N GLN A 116 -31.24 -14.58 -52.81
CA GLN A 116 -30.77 -14.67 -54.20
C GLN A 116 -30.75 -16.12 -54.70
N THR A 117 -30.29 -17.05 -53.87
CA THR A 117 -30.25 -18.48 -54.23
C THR A 117 -31.65 -19.07 -54.41
N SER A 118 -32.62 -18.64 -53.61
CA SER A 118 -34.01 -19.10 -53.74
C SER A 118 -34.74 -18.60 -55.00
N HIS A 119 -34.19 -17.61 -55.71
CA HIS A 119 -34.77 -17.04 -56.93
C HIS A 119 -34.19 -17.62 -58.22
N ILE A 120 -33.28 -18.60 -58.11
CA ILE A 120 -32.68 -19.37 -59.21
C ILE A 120 -33.25 -20.79 -59.17
#